data_AF-M1XTU7-F1
#
_entry.id   AF-M1XTU7-F1
#
_cell.length_a   1.000
_cell.length_b   1.000
_cell.length_c   1.000
_cell.angle_alpha   90.00
_cell.angle_beta   90.00
_cell.angle_gamma   90.00
#
_symmetry.space_group_name_H-M   'P 1'
#
loop_
_entity.id
_entity.type
_entity.pdbx_description
1 polymer ?
#
loop_
_entity_poly.entity_id
_entity_poly.type
_entity_poly.pdbx_seq_one_letter_code
_entity_poly.pdbx_strand_id
1 'polypeptide(L)'
;MVGEFERPPQGEFERELRSFPEFFDRLEAQGALDFWDAVDSETEIEGLVYHHRGAQIPSYDGRFVQEPTSEGRETPTFSVEFGTVGPRSVWAAFDHTFSWDVYLILYEEGAVVAWMSDAEFESEESAHFASKARAVEAGQFSFGVFFRFGPDWVEREEWGQSSSAPAMLQLGDGRLLTPDTESEFYENAHAVPDEFRPAVDGGAPSFYGLLDAGLSANPEE
;
A
#
# COMPACT_ATOMS: atom_id res chain seq x y z
N MET A 1 -36.39 18.88 16.88
CA MET A 1 -35.24 19.76 17.10
C MET A 1 -34.02 18.86 17.05
N VAL A 2 -33.33 18.85 15.91
CA VAL A 2 -32.09 18.10 15.71
C VAL A 2 -30.99 19.01 16.22
N GLY A 3 -30.27 18.58 17.25
CA GLY A 3 -29.12 19.31 17.75
C GLY A 3 -28.05 19.38 16.67
N GLU A 4 -27.60 20.58 16.36
CA GLU A 4 -26.40 20.80 15.57
C GLU A 4 -25.25 20.07 16.26
N PHE A 5 -24.69 19.06 15.60
CA PHE A 5 -23.38 18.54 15.96
C PHE A 5 -22.37 19.65 15.67
N GLU A 6 -22.01 20.41 16.70
CA GLU A 6 -20.82 21.26 16.65
C GLU A 6 -19.62 20.35 16.40
N ARG A 7 -19.01 20.50 15.22
CA ARG A 7 -17.68 19.92 14.95
C ARG A 7 -16.73 20.49 16.00
N PRO A 8 -15.96 19.64 16.71
CA PRO A 8 -14.94 20.13 17.63
C PRO A 8 -13.93 21.00 16.87
N PRO A 9 -13.31 21.99 17.54
CA PRO A 9 -12.39 22.92 16.90
C PRO A 9 -11.21 22.16 16.29
N GLN A 10 -10.98 22.38 15.00
CA GLN A 10 -9.82 21.86 14.26
C GLN A 10 -8.55 22.46 14.86
N GLY A 11 -7.85 21.69 15.68
CA GLY A 11 -6.45 21.95 15.97
C GLY A 11 -5.64 21.64 14.71
N GLU A 12 -4.69 22.49 14.36
CA GLU A 12 -3.74 22.27 13.27
C GLU A 12 -2.99 20.94 13.51
N PHE A 13 -3.45 19.83 12.92
CA PHE A 13 -2.69 18.60 12.90
C PHE A 13 -1.56 18.77 11.88
N GLU A 14 -0.35 19.06 12.36
CA GLU A 14 0.86 18.94 11.55
C GLU A 14 1.06 17.46 11.19
N ARG A 15 1.28 17.17 9.90
CA ARG A 15 1.69 15.84 9.45
C ARG A 15 3.02 15.50 10.11
N GLU A 16 3.10 14.38 10.82
CA GLU A 16 4.35 13.90 11.40
C GLU A 16 4.94 12.81 10.50
N LEU A 17 6.18 12.99 10.05
CA LEU A 17 6.94 12.00 9.29
C LEU A 17 8.00 11.36 10.19
N ARG A 18 7.98 10.03 10.28
CA ARG A 18 9.01 9.23 10.94
C ARG A 18 9.68 8.31 9.93
N SER A 19 11.00 8.25 9.93
CA SER A 19 11.80 7.31 9.14
C SER A 19 12.26 6.13 10.00
N PHE A 20 12.34 4.94 9.41
CA PHE A 20 12.84 3.73 10.09
C PHE A 20 14.14 3.23 9.42
N PRO A 21 15.29 3.85 9.71
CA PRO A 21 16.55 3.48 9.06
C PRO A 21 17.01 2.04 9.37
N GLU A 22 16.63 1.50 10.54
CA GLU A 22 16.96 0.13 10.96
C GLU A 22 15.90 -0.90 10.52
N PHE A 23 14.94 -0.51 9.66
CA PHE A 23 13.82 -1.37 9.28
C PHE A 23 14.26 -2.69 8.66
N PHE A 24 15.13 -2.63 7.64
CA PHE A 24 15.56 -3.85 6.93
C PHE A 24 16.51 -4.71 7.76
N ASP A 25 17.36 -4.11 8.60
CA ASP A 25 18.16 -4.86 9.58
C ASP A 25 17.25 -5.67 10.54
N ARG A 26 16.14 -5.05 10.99
CA ARG A 26 15.14 -5.73 11.82
C ARG A 26 14.39 -6.81 11.05
N LEU A 27 14.02 -6.56 9.79
CA LEU A 27 13.33 -7.52 8.94
C LEU A 27 14.19 -8.76 8.69
N GLU A 28 15.46 -8.58 8.37
CA GLU A 28 16.42 -9.68 8.20
C GLU A 28 16.58 -10.49 9.50
N ALA A 29 16.66 -9.81 10.65
CA ALA A 29 16.87 -10.48 11.93
C ALA A 29 15.63 -11.25 12.42
N GLN A 30 14.42 -10.74 12.14
CA GLN A 30 13.16 -11.30 12.64
C GLN A 30 12.45 -12.20 11.61
N GLY A 31 12.80 -12.09 10.34
CA GLY A 31 12.18 -12.82 9.23
C GLY A 31 10.85 -12.24 8.76
N ALA A 32 10.11 -11.56 9.62
CA ALA A 32 8.90 -10.82 9.27
C ALA A 32 8.67 -9.66 10.24
N LEU A 33 7.98 -8.62 9.78
CA LEU A 33 7.55 -7.47 10.57
C LEU A 33 6.11 -7.11 10.22
N ASP A 34 5.22 -7.07 11.22
CA ASP A 34 3.81 -6.75 11.02
C ASP A 34 3.61 -5.24 10.87
N PHE A 35 2.73 -4.79 9.95
CA PHE A 35 2.45 -3.36 9.76
C PHE A 35 1.86 -2.73 11.02
N TRP A 36 1.09 -3.50 11.79
CA TRP A 36 0.49 -3.08 13.06
C TRP A 36 1.52 -2.65 14.10
N ASP A 37 2.74 -3.19 14.06
CA ASP A 37 3.82 -2.80 14.99
C ASP A 37 4.40 -1.41 14.69
N ALA A 38 4.11 -0.85 13.51
CA ALA A 38 4.58 0.48 13.13
C ALA A 38 3.79 1.60 13.83
N VAL A 39 2.57 1.32 14.27
CA VAL A 39 1.67 2.30 14.87
C VAL A 39 1.36 1.88 16.32
N ASP A 40 1.72 2.73 17.26
CA ASP A 40 1.28 2.62 18.65
C ASP A 40 0.10 3.58 18.79
N SER A 41 -1.14 3.12 18.57
CA SER A 41 -2.29 4.02 18.53
C SER A 41 -3.22 3.85 19.73
N GLU A 42 -3.37 4.94 20.47
CA GLU A 42 -4.57 5.22 21.28
C GLU A 42 -5.83 5.45 20.40
N THR A 43 -5.64 5.49 19.08
CA THR A 43 -6.69 5.61 18.06
C THR A 43 -7.19 4.22 17.66
N GLU A 44 -8.51 4.06 17.53
CA GLU A 44 -9.16 2.81 17.09
C GLU A 44 -8.95 2.59 15.59
N ILE A 45 -7.76 2.16 15.19
CA ILE A 45 -7.52 1.70 13.81
C ILE A 45 -8.23 0.36 13.64
N GLU A 46 -9.06 0.25 12.59
CA GLU A 46 -9.93 -0.91 12.37
C GLU A 46 -9.44 -1.81 11.23
N GLY A 47 -8.64 -1.28 10.31
CA GLY A 47 -8.08 -2.09 9.23
C GLY A 47 -7.02 -1.38 8.38
N LEU A 48 -6.54 -2.11 7.38
CA LEU A 48 -5.45 -1.73 6.50
C LEU A 48 -5.93 -1.62 5.05
N VAL A 49 -5.32 -0.74 4.28
CA VAL A 49 -5.49 -0.70 2.82
C VAL A 49 -4.12 -0.71 2.17
N TYR A 50 -3.79 -1.82 1.52
CA TYR A 50 -2.59 -1.90 0.70
C TYR A 50 -2.78 -1.08 -0.57
N HIS A 51 -1.87 -0.13 -0.81
CA HIS A 51 -1.80 0.69 -1.99
C HIS A 51 -0.62 0.23 -2.86
N HIS A 52 -0.94 -0.14 -4.09
CA HIS A 52 0.01 -0.59 -5.10
C HIS A 52 -0.24 0.20 -6.39
N ARG A 53 0.48 1.32 -6.55
CA ARG A 53 0.46 2.17 -7.75
C ARG A 53 -0.95 2.55 -8.19
N GLY A 54 -1.80 2.89 -7.23
CA GLY A 54 -3.21 3.25 -7.44
C GLY A 54 -4.21 2.11 -7.18
N ALA A 55 -3.80 0.85 -7.24
CA ALA A 55 -4.66 -0.25 -6.78
C ALA A 55 -4.77 -0.24 -5.25
N GLN A 56 -5.99 -0.33 -4.72
CA GLN A 56 -6.26 -0.32 -3.29
C GLN A 56 -6.99 -1.59 -2.85
N ILE A 57 -6.37 -2.31 -1.91
CA ILE A 57 -6.85 -3.61 -1.42
C ILE A 57 -7.07 -3.52 0.10
N PRO A 58 -8.32 -3.57 0.58
CA PRO A 58 -8.64 -3.63 2.00
C PRO A 58 -8.22 -4.97 2.59
N SER A 59 -7.60 -4.91 3.77
CA SER A 59 -7.03 -6.04 4.50
C SER A 59 -7.18 -5.87 6.01
N TYR A 60 -7.34 -6.97 6.73
CA TYR A 60 -7.38 -6.99 8.19
C TYR A 60 -5.96 -6.97 8.79
N ASP A 61 -5.02 -7.61 8.10
CA ASP A 61 -3.63 -7.70 8.51
C ASP A 61 -2.71 -7.64 7.30
N GLY A 62 -1.43 -7.41 7.60
CA GLY A 62 -0.36 -7.52 6.63
C GLY A 62 0.99 -7.40 7.29
N ARG A 63 2.01 -7.81 6.56
CA ARG A 63 3.38 -7.84 7.05
C ARG A 63 4.39 -7.72 5.90
N PHE A 64 5.58 -7.30 6.26
CA PHE A 64 6.78 -7.55 5.46
C PHE A 64 7.35 -8.92 5.81
N VAL A 65 7.88 -9.62 4.82
CA VAL A 65 8.52 -10.93 4.98
C VAL A 65 9.88 -10.90 4.31
N GLN A 66 10.91 -11.31 5.03
CA GLN A 66 12.22 -11.60 4.46
C GLN A 66 12.13 -12.94 3.73
N GLU A 67 12.22 -12.92 2.41
CA GLU A 67 12.17 -14.15 1.63
C GLU A 67 13.45 -14.96 1.89
N PRO A 68 13.33 -16.28 2.09
CA PRO A 68 14.49 -17.14 2.28
C PRO A 68 15.33 -17.15 1.00
N THR A 69 16.65 -17.01 1.16
CA THR A 69 17.63 -17.23 0.08
C THR A 69 17.73 -18.74 -0.20
N SER A 70 16.66 -19.31 -0.76
CA SER A 70 16.61 -20.72 -1.16
C SER A 70 17.08 -20.89 -2.60
N GLU A 71 17.56 -22.10 -2.93
CA GLU A 71 18.17 -22.45 -4.21
C GLU A 71 17.21 -22.18 -5.39
N GLY A 72 17.37 -21.03 -6.05
CA GLY A 72 16.56 -20.62 -7.20
C GLY A 72 16.37 -19.12 -7.37
N ARG A 73 16.46 -18.32 -6.30
CA ARG A 73 16.52 -16.85 -6.38
C ARG A 73 17.94 -16.38 -6.11
N GLU A 74 18.57 -15.78 -7.12
CA GLU A 74 19.90 -15.17 -6.97
C GLU A 74 19.85 -13.81 -6.25
N THR A 75 18.69 -13.16 -6.26
CA THR A 75 18.50 -11.80 -5.73
C THR A 75 17.87 -11.83 -4.33
N PRO A 76 18.52 -11.22 -3.31
CA PRO A 76 17.89 -10.93 -2.02
C PRO A 76 16.54 -10.26 -2.22
N THR A 77 15.50 -10.77 -1.55
CA THR A 77 14.11 -10.34 -1.78
C THR A 77 13.42 -10.13 -0.44
N PHE A 78 12.56 -9.12 -0.36
CA PHE A 78 11.53 -9.06 0.68
C PHE A 78 10.16 -9.00 -0.01
N SER A 79 9.13 -9.49 0.66
CA SER A 79 7.77 -9.44 0.16
C SER A 79 6.83 -8.75 1.14
N VAL A 80 5.65 -8.38 0.64
CA VAL A 80 4.52 -7.96 1.46
C VAL A 80 3.37 -8.94 1.24
N GLU A 81 2.77 -9.37 2.33
CA GLU A 81 1.64 -10.31 2.35
C GLU A 81 0.50 -9.72 3.17
N PHE A 82 -0.74 -10.01 2.79
CA PHE A 82 -1.93 -9.46 3.42
C PHE A 82 -3.03 -10.49 3.62
N GLY A 83 -3.62 -10.51 4.82
CA GLY A 83 -4.94 -11.09 5.07
C GLY A 83 -6.03 -10.16 4.56
N THR A 84 -6.38 -10.28 3.26
CA THR A 84 -7.34 -9.36 2.64
C THR A 84 -8.78 -9.56 3.11
N VAL A 85 -9.62 -8.53 2.94
CA VAL A 85 -11.07 -8.65 3.14
C VAL A 85 -11.70 -9.45 1.99
N GLY A 86 -12.55 -10.43 2.31
CA GLY A 86 -13.17 -11.28 1.30
C GLY A 86 -12.19 -12.35 0.77
N PRO A 87 -12.49 -12.97 -0.38
CA PRO A 87 -11.68 -14.07 -0.91
C PRO A 87 -10.39 -13.60 -1.61
N ARG A 88 -10.10 -12.29 -1.65
CA ARG A 88 -9.03 -11.77 -2.51
C ARG A 88 -7.65 -12.18 -2.00
N SER A 89 -6.65 -12.17 -2.88
CA SER A 89 -5.25 -12.28 -2.49
C SER A 89 -4.43 -11.20 -3.18
N VAL A 90 -3.47 -10.66 -2.42
CA VAL A 90 -2.50 -9.70 -2.95
C VAL A 90 -1.15 -9.92 -2.28
N TRP A 91 -0.09 -9.85 -3.08
CA TRP A 91 1.28 -9.89 -2.60
C TRP A 91 2.20 -9.18 -3.61
N ALA A 92 3.34 -8.72 -3.13
CA ALA A 92 4.38 -8.15 -3.98
C ALA A 92 5.76 -8.51 -3.43
N ALA A 93 6.69 -8.85 -4.30
CA ALA A 93 8.07 -9.18 -3.99
C ALA A 93 8.99 -8.11 -4.58
N PHE A 94 9.91 -7.60 -3.76
CA PHE A 94 10.79 -6.49 -4.07
C PHE A 94 12.25 -6.91 -3.99
N ASP A 95 13.05 -6.36 -4.89
CA ASP A 95 14.49 -6.51 -4.93
C ASP A 95 15.12 -5.79 -3.74
N HIS A 96 15.63 -6.57 -2.79
CA HIS A 96 16.24 -6.03 -1.58
C HIS A 96 17.64 -5.44 -1.84
N THR A 97 18.20 -5.58 -3.04
CA THR A 97 19.47 -4.93 -3.41
C THR A 97 19.33 -3.43 -3.67
N PHE A 98 18.10 -2.94 -3.84
CA PHE A 98 17.81 -1.52 -3.93
C PHE A 98 17.93 -0.85 -2.55
N SER A 99 18.28 0.43 -2.55
CA SER A 99 18.30 1.24 -1.33
C SER A 99 16.90 1.77 -1.04
N TRP A 100 16.23 1.11 -0.10
CA TRP A 100 14.87 1.40 0.33
C TRP A 100 14.84 2.23 1.60
N ASP A 101 13.93 3.19 1.66
CA ASP A 101 13.53 3.83 2.92
C ASP A 101 12.07 3.53 3.24
N VAL A 102 11.78 3.31 4.51
CA VAL A 102 10.43 3.13 5.04
C VAL A 102 10.07 4.31 5.92
N TYR A 103 8.88 4.85 5.70
CA TYR A 103 8.34 6.03 6.36
C TYR A 103 6.99 5.73 6.98
N LEU A 104 6.75 6.21 8.21
CA LEU A 104 5.42 6.33 8.80
C LEU A 104 5.02 7.80 8.73
N ILE A 105 3.85 8.05 8.13
CA ILE A 105 3.23 9.37 8.08
C ILE A 105 1.98 9.32 8.94
N LEU A 106 1.88 10.24 9.90
CA LEU A 106 0.69 10.44 10.72
C LEU A 106 -0.03 11.70 10.24
N TYR A 107 -1.36 11.63 10.12
CA TYR A 107 -2.22 12.74 9.74
C TYR A 107 -3.55 12.66 10.51
N GLU A 108 -4.35 13.72 10.46
CA GLU A 108 -5.61 13.85 11.23
C GLU A 108 -6.55 12.64 11.05
N GLU A 109 -6.58 12.09 9.83
CA GLU A 109 -7.49 11.02 9.42
C GLU A 109 -6.80 9.63 9.36
N GLY A 110 -5.59 9.48 9.92
CA GLY A 110 -4.97 8.16 10.08
C GLY A 110 -3.46 8.14 9.92
N ALA A 111 -2.97 6.99 9.49
CA ALA A 111 -1.55 6.75 9.27
C ALA A 111 -1.30 6.08 7.93
N VAL A 112 -0.07 6.16 7.44
CA VAL A 112 0.40 5.34 6.32
C VAL A 112 1.85 4.92 6.55
N VAL A 113 2.13 3.64 6.32
CA VAL A 113 3.50 3.16 6.13
C VAL A 113 3.77 3.13 4.64
N ALA A 114 4.70 3.96 4.16
CA ALA A 114 5.11 4.02 2.76
C ALA A 114 6.58 3.62 2.63
N TRP A 115 6.94 2.95 1.54
CA TRP A 115 8.33 2.64 1.24
C TRP A 115 8.68 3.05 -0.18
N MET A 116 9.89 3.57 -0.35
CA MET A 116 10.37 4.14 -1.60
C MET A 116 11.86 3.84 -1.79
N SER A 117 12.20 3.37 -2.99
CA SER A 117 13.59 3.13 -3.36
C SER A 117 14.26 4.41 -3.88
N ASP A 118 15.59 4.47 -3.80
CA ASP A 118 16.36 5.56 -4.42
C ASP A 118 16.10 5.63 -5.93
N ALA A 119 15.99 4.48 -6.60
CA ALA A 119 15.76 4.41 -8.04
C ALA A 119 14.38 4.95 -8.46
N GLU A 120 13.33 4.66 -7.70
CA GLU A 120 11.98 5.22 -7.89
C GLU A 120 12.04 6.75 -7.75
N PHE A 121 12.62 7.23 -6.66
CA PHE A 121 12.74 8.66 -6.39
C PHE A 121 13.54 9.39 -7.47
N GLU A 122 14.69 8.85 -7.88
CA GLU A 122 15.52 9.43 -8.93
C GLU A 122 14.76 9.52 -10.26
N SER A 123 13.95 8.50 -10.57
CA SER A 123 13.24 8.39 -11.85
C SER A 123 12.01 9.29 -11.92
N GLU A 124 11.23 9.40 -10.85
CA GLU A 124 9.90 10.04 -10.90
C GLU A 124 9.85 11.38 -10.14
N GLU A 125 10.53 11.47 -9.00
CA GLU A 125 10.27 12.53 -8.01
C GLU A 125 11.39 13.56 -7.87
N SER A 126 12.62 13.21 -8.25
CA SER A 126 13.81 14.04 -8.05
C SER A 126 13.78 15.40 -8.77
N ALA A 127 12.95 15.53 -9.81
CA ALA A 127 12.73 16.79 -10.51
C ALA A 127 11.88 17.79 -9.71
N HIS A 128 11.07 17.31 -8.76
CA HIS A 128 10.09 18.12 -8.02
C HIS A 128 10.41 18.19 -6.52
N PHE A 129 11.09 17.19 -5.97
CA PHE A 129 11.38 17.08 -4.55
C PHE A 129 12.87 16.96 -4.27
N ALA A 130 13.31 17.57 -3.16
CA ALA A 130 14.71 17.56 -2.76
C ALA A 130 15.16 16.25 -2.09
N SER A 131 14.21 15.41 -1.65
CA SER A 131 14.49 14.13 -1.00
C SER A 131 13.25 13.22 -1.00
N LYS A 132 13.47 11.90 -0.82
CA LYS A 132 12.41 10.89 -0.63
C LYS A 132 11.43 11.28 0.46
N ALA A 133 11.94 11.66 1.63
CA ALA A 133 11.13 12.13 2.75
C ALA A 133 10.14 13.26 2.34
N ARG A 134 10.57 14.21 1.50
CA ARG A 134 9.71 15.32 1.04
C ARG A 134 8.68 14.87 -0.01
N ALA A 135 9.06 13.96 -0.89
CA ALA A 135 8.14 13.36 -1.85
C ALA A 135 7.03 12.57 -1.12
N VAL A 136 7.43 11.70 -0.18
CA VAL A 136 6.53 10.88 0.64
C VAL A 136 5.63 11.74 1.52
N GLU A 137 6.15 12.77 2.19
CA GLU A 137 5.35 13.74 2.97
C GLU A 137 4.27 14.45 2.12
N ALA A 138 4.58 14.68 0.83
CA ALA A 138 3.65 15.23 -0.16
C ALA A 138 2.70 14.17 -0.77
N GLY A 139 2.75 12.93 -0.29
CA GLY A 139 1.90 11.82 -0.74
C GLY A 139 2.37 11.13 -2.01
N GLN A 140 3.62 11.34 -2.43
CA GLN A 140 4.21 10.65 -3.57
C GLN A 140 4.88 9.36 -3.10
N PHE A 141 4.28 8.22 -3.42
CA PHE A 141 4.85 6.88 -3.23
C PHE A 141 4.05 5.86 -4.04
N SER A 142 4.75 4.90 -4.63
CA SER A 142 4.10 3.81 -5.36
C SER A 142 3.47 2.77 -4.45
N PHE A 143 4.09 2.51 -3.31
CA PHE A 143 3.70 1.42 -2.42
C PHE A 143 3.52 1.91 -0.99
N GLY A 144 2.45 1.48 -0.35
CA GLY A 144 2.20 1.82 1.04
C GLY A 144 1.00 1.08 1.61
N VAL A 145 0.84 1.18 2.93
CA VAL A 145 -0.28 0.62 3.67
C VAL A 145 -0.91 1.75 4.48
N PHE A 146 -2.14 2.10 4.13
CA PHE A 146 -2.94 3.05 4.89
C PHE A 146 -3.63 2.35 6.05
N PHE A 147 -3.61 3.00 7.21
CA PHE A 147 -4.34 2.58 8.41
C PHE A 147 -5.65 3.36 8.43
N ARG A 148 -6.78 2.65 8.42
CA ARG A 148 -8.12 3.22 8.31
C ARG A 148 -8.95 2.94 9.56
N PHE A 149 -9.91 3.83 9.82
CA PHE A 149 -10.83 3.74 10.94
C PHE A 149 -12.19 4.31 10.58
N GLY A 150 -13.21 3.88 11.33
CA GLY A 150 -14.55 4.43 11.27
C GLY A 150 -15.19 4.25 9.89
N PRO A 151 -16.01 5.21 9.43
CA PRO A 151 -16.78 5.05 8.20
C PRO A 151 -15.93 4.73 6.96
N ASP A 152 -14.71 5.28 6.86
CA ASP A 152 -13.82 5.05 5.72
C ASP A 152 -13.34 3.59 5.63
N TRP A 153 -13.13 2.95 6.78
CA TRP A 153 -12.85 1.52 6.85
C TRP A 153 -14.10 0.70 6.54
N VAL A 154 -15.24 1.01 7.17
CA VAL A 154 -16.50 0.27 7.00
C VAL A 154 -16.91 0.21 5.53
N GLU A 155 -16.84 1.31 4.79
CA GLU A 155 -17.18 1.33 3.35
C GLU A 155 -16.29 0.38 2.52
N ARG A 156 -15.01 0.28 2.87
CA ARG A 156 -14.04 -0.59 2.18
C ARG A 156 -14.19 -2.05 2.57
N GLU A 157 -14.53 -2.30 3.83
CA GLU A 157 -14.85 -3.63 4.32
C GLU A 157 -16.12 -4.16 3.64
N GLU A 158 -17.20 -3.36 3.62
CA GLU A 158 -18.46 -3.70 2.96
C GLU A 158 -18.25 -3.95 1.46
N TRP A 159 -17.51 -3.07 0.77
CA TRP A 159 -17.12 -3.31 -0.62
C TRP A 159 -16.35 -4.62 -0.76
N GLY A 160 -15.39 -4.88 0.13
CA GLY A 160 -14.59 -6.10 0.08
C GLY A 160 -15.34 -7.40 0.31
N GLN A 161 -16.42 -7.35 1.09
CA GLN A 161 -17.27 -8.51 1.34
C GLN A 161 -18.31 -8.75 0.24
N SER A 162 -18.64 -7.73 -0.55
CA SER A 162 -19.72 -7.77 -1.54
C SER A 162 -19.25 -7.80 -3.00
N SER A 163 -18.09 -7.22 -3.30
CA SER A 163 -17.51 -7.17 -4.63
C SER A 163 -16.72 -8.44 -4.97
N SER A 164 -16.76 -8.82 -6.24
CA SER A 164 -15.85 -9.84 -6.81
C SER A 164 -14.70 -9.22 -7.62
N ALA A 165 -14.51 -7.90 -7.55
CA ALA A 165 -13.36 -7.24 -8.14
C ALA A 165 -12.10 -7.47 -7.29
N PRO A 166 -10.91 -7.59 -7.90
CA PRO A 166 -9.69 -7.87 -7.17
C PRO A 166 -9.20 -6.68 -6.31
N ALA A 167 -9.44 -5.44 -6.75
CA ALA A 167 -9.04 -4.22 -6.05
C ALA A 167 -9.94 -3.03 -6.43
N MET A 168 -9.91 -1.99 -5.60
CA MET A 168 -10.37 -0.65 -5.99
C MET A 168 -9.25 0.06 -6.77
N LEU A 169 -9.59 1.09 -7.54
CA LEU A 169 -8.62 1.80 -8.38
C LEU A 169 -8.68 3.31 -8.12
N GLN A 170 -7.55 3.91 -7.77
CA GLN A 170 -7.41 5.36 -7.76
C GLN A 170 -7.18 5.87 -9.18
N LEU A 171 -8.09 6.71 -9.64
CA LEU A 171 -8.02 7.35 -10.95
C LEU A 171 -7.03 8.53 -10.92
N GLY A 172 -6.56 8.96 -12.09
CA GLY A 172 -5.59 10.07 -12.21
C GLY A 172 -6.10 11.43 -11.72
N ASP A 173 -7.40 11.58 -11.47
CA ASP A 173 -8.01 12.76 -10.84
C ASP A 173 -8.14 12.63 -9.30
N GLY A 174 -7.63 11.53 -8.73
CA GLY A 174 -7.65 11.22 -7.31
C GLY A 174 -8.93 10.53 -6.83
N ARG A 175 -9.95 10.36 -7.67
CA ARG A 175 -11.17 9.63 -7.28
C ARG A 175 -10.90 8.14 -7.15
N LEU A 176 -11.58 7.51 -6.19
CA LEU A 176 -11.57 6.07 -6.01
C LEU A 176 -12.72 5.45 -6.82
N LEU A 177 -12.37 4.54 -7.72
CA LEU A 177 -13.30 3.66 -8.40
C LEU A 177 -13.43 2.36 -7.60
N THR A 178 -14.66 1.93 -7.36
CA THR A 178 -15.01 0.72 -6.61
C THR A 178 -15.76 -0.25 -7.53
N PRO A 179 -15.06 -1.07 -8.33
CA PRO A 179 -15.72 -2.00 -9.23
C PRO A 179 -16.46 -3.09 -8.43
N ASP A 180 -17.61 -3.54 -8.92
CA ASP A 180 -18.38 -4.61 -8.27
C ASP A 180 -17.96 -5.99 -8.77
N THR A 181 -17.33 -6.05 -9.95
CA THR A 181 -16.89 -7.31 -10.57
C THR A 181 -15.48 -7.21 -11.15
N GLU A 182 -14.83 -8.36 -11.30
CA GLU A 182 -13.53 -8.49 -11.97
C GLU A 182 -13.55 -7.95 -13.42
N SER A 183 -14.66 -8.15 -14.14
CA SER A 183 -14.79 -7.61 -15.50
C SER A 183 -14.77 -6.08 -15.50
N GLU A 184 -15.51 -5.43 -14.60
CA GLU A 184 -15.50 -3.96 -14.45
C GLU A 184 -14.12 -3.43 -14.04
N PHE A 185 -13.38 -4.17 -13.23
CA PHE A 185 -12.00 -3.83 -12.87
C PHE A 185 -11.11 -3.77 -14.13
N TYR A 186 -11.14 -4.80 -14.97
CA TYR A 186 -10.30 -4.86 -16.17
C TYR A 186 -10.79 -4.00 -17.34
N GLU A 187 -12.07 -3.60 -17.37
CA GLU A 187 -12.55 -2.56 -18.28
C GLU A 187 -11.84 -1.21 -18.07
N ASN A 188 -11.34 -0.97 -16.85
CA ASN A 188 -10.57 0.20 -16.49
C ASN A 188 -9.06 -0.04 -16.60
N ALA A 189 -8.61 -0.84 -17.57
CA ALA A 189 -7.22 -1.25 -17.75
C ALA A 189 -6.20 -0.12 -17.57
N HIS A 190 -6.46 1.08 -18.08
CA HIS A 190 -5.58 2.24 -17.96
C HIS A 190 -5.24 2.67 -16.52
N ALA A 191 -6.11 2.36 -15.54
CA ALA A 191 -5.91 2.63 -14.12
C ALA A 191 -5.34 1.42 -13.35
N VAL A 192 -5.35 0.22 -13.96
CA VAL A 192 -4.76 -0.99 -13.38
C VAL A 192 -3.23 -0.93 -13.57
N PRO A 193 -2.39 -1.19 -12.56
CA PRO A 193 -0.95 -1.33 -12.73
C PRO A 193 -0.58 -2.40 -13.78
N ASP A 194 0.44 -2.15 -14.60
CA ASP A 194 0.78 -3.01 -15.75
C ASP A 194 1.03 -4.47 -15.36
N GLU A 195 1.73 -4.69 -14.25
CA GLU A 195 2.01 -5.98 -13.61
C GLU A 195 0.76 -6.79 -13.22
N PHE A 196 -0.40 -6.15 -13.11
CA PHE A 196 -1.68 -6.82 -12.84
C PHE A 196 -2.58 -6.94 -14.08
N ARG A 197 -2.13 -6.47 -15.26
CA ARG A 197 -2.91 -6.55 -16.50
C ARG A 197 -2.69 -7.90 -17.18
N PRO A 198 -3.75 -8.68 -17.48
CA PRO A 198 -3.62 -10.02 -18.09
C PRO A 198 -3.03 -10.04 -19.52
N ALA A 199 -3.02 -8.90 -20.21
CA ALA A 199 -2.74 -8.82 -21.65
C ALA A 199 -1.55 -7.91 -22.02
N VAL A 200 -0.78 -7.44 -21.04
CA VAL A 200 0.37 -6.57 -21.28
C VAL A 200 1.65 -7.38 -21.06
N ASP A 201 2.44 -7.55 -22.12
CA ASP A 201 3.84 -7.98 -22.00
C ASP A 201 4.65 -6.79 -21.44
N GLY A 202 4.50 -6.55 -20.14
CA GLY A 202 5.12 -5.43 -19.46
C GLY A 202 4.82 -5.51 -17.98
N GLY A 203 5.85 -5.75 -17.19
CA GLY A 203 5.77 -5.60 -15.74
C GLY A 203 5.94 -4.14 -15.33
N ALA A 204 5.96 -3.91 -14.02
CA ALA A 204 6.34 -2.62 -13.48
C ALA A 204 7.71 -2.19 -14.02
N PRO A 205 7.92 -0.89 -14.32
CA PRO A 205 9.24 -0.34 -14.57
C PRO A 205 10.27 -0.79 -13.52
N SER A 206 11.47 -1.17 -13.97
CA SER A 206 12.48 -1.79 -13.10
C SER A 206 12.95 -0.91 -11.94
N PHE A 207 12.81 0.41 -12.07
CA PHE A 207 13.18 1.36 -11.01
C PHE A 207 12.26 1.27 -9.78
N TYR A 208 11.09 0.62 -9.90
CA TYR A 208 10.25 0.31 -8.73
C TYR A 208 10.83 -0.83 -7.88
N GLY A 209 11.89 -1.51 -8.33
CA GLY A 209 12.45 -2.65 -7.61
C GLY A 209 11.45 -3.80 -7.43
N LEU A 210 10.33 -3.81 -8.16
CA LEU A 210 9.34 -4.87 -8.11
C LEU A 210 9.84 -6.05 -8.94
N LEU A 211 10.01 -7.21 -8.30
CA LEU A 211 10.43 -8.45 -8.96
C LEU A 211 9.23 -9.24 -9.47
N ASP A 212 8.17 -9.30 -8.66
CA ASP A 212 6.97 -10.05 -8.97
C ASP A 212 5.81 -9.53 -8.11
N ALA A 213 4.58 -9.69 -8.59
CA ALA A 213 3.39 -9.32 -7.83
C ALA A 213 2.19 -10.14 -8.31
N GLY A 214 1.31 -10.45 -7.38
CA GLY A 214 0.07 -11.16 -7.67
C GLY A 214 -1.12 -10.41 -7.08
N LEU A 215 -2.19 -10.38 -7.85
CA LEU A 215 -3.48 -9.86 -7.43
C LEU A 215 -4.57 -10.76 -8.00
N SER A 216 -5.44 -11.28 -7.14
CA SER A 216 -6.58 -12.10 -7.56
C SER A 216 -7.82 -11.80 -6.72
N ALA A 217 -8.98 -11.86 -7.35
CA ALA A 217 -10.27 -11.84 -6.67
C ALA A 217 -10.58 -13.18 -5.97
N ASN A 218 -9.94 -14.27 -6.40
CA ASN A 218 -10.14 -15.62 -5.87
C ASN A 218 -8.81 -16.41 -5.90
N PRO A 219 -8.26 -16.87 -4.76
CA PRO A 219 -6.92 -17.46 -4.71
C PRO A 219 -6.91 -18.92 -5.19
N GLU A 220 -8.09 -19.52 -5.37
CA GLU A 220 -8.28 -20.93 -5.75
C GLU A 220 -8.38 -21.15 -7.27
N GLU A 221 -8.32 -20.09 -8.09
CA GLU A 221 -8.31 -20.16 -9.56
C GLU A 221 -6.95 -19.86 -10.19
#